data_AF-A0A3M1QHT6-F1
#
_entry.id   AF-A0A3M1QHT6-F1
#
_cell.length_a   1.000
_cell.length_b   1.000
_cell.length_c   1.000
_cell.angle_alpha   90.00
_cell.angle_beta   90.00
_cell.angle_gamma   90.00
#
_symmetry.space_group_name_H-M   'P 1'
#
loop_
_entity.id
_entity.type
_entity.pdbx_description
1 polymer ?
#
loop_
_entity_poly.entity_id
_entity_poly.type
_entity_poly.pdbx_seq_one_letter_code
_entity_poly.pdbx_strand_id
1 'polypeptide(L)'
;MMKQFDQTEIPVRLLVAFYEAFPSQSPQWVVRAPGRDMWLAALPCNDNAYTIIAPDYEGRTSFNLRSARLKRTTLNRPLPHWARYAAGVILQFHEQGQTLNGLDLIMTGEEPEGPRFDYASGMAVAALWHSVHGLPYNAETLIEIVDRVRREYIEV
;
A
#
# COMPACT_ATOMS: atom_id res chain seq x y z
N MET A 1 -13.08 17.41 8.10
CA MET A 1 -12.94 18.09 6.80
C MET A 1 -11.88 17.34 6.03
N MET A 2 -12.30 16.54 5.05
CA MET A 2 -11.40 15.75 4.20
C MET A 2 -10.57 16.73 3.38
N LYS A 3 -9.23 16.72 3.52
CA LYS A 3 -8.38 17.51 2.63
C LYS A 3 -8.51 16.89 1.24
N GLN A 4 -9.24 17.58 0.38
CA GLN A 4 -9.24 17.36 -1.05
C GLN A 4 -7.78 17.60 -1.50
N PHE A 5 -7.07 16.54 -1.88
CA PHE A 5 -5.73 16.69 -2.44
C PHE A 5 -5.86 17.53 -3.71
N ASP A 6 -5.04 18.58 -3.81
CA ASP A 6 -4.91 19.34 -5.05
C ASP A 6 -4.36 18.37 -6.11
N GLN A 7 -5.11 18.14 -7.18
CA GLN A 7 -4.73 17.22 -8.25
C GLN A 7 -3.40 17.61 -8.91
N THR A 8 -2.95 18.86 -8.73
CA THR A 8 -1.67 19.36 -9.25
C THR A 8 -0.43 18.79 -8.54
N GLU A 9 -0.57 18.16 -7.36
CA GLU A 9 0.55 17.54 -6.66
C GLU A 9 0.73 16.05 -6.96
N ILE A 10 -0.22 15.40 -7.65
CA ILE A 10 -0.14 13.96 -7.94
C ILE A 10 1.00 13.73 -8.94
N PRO A 11 1.99 12.87 -8.62
CA PRO A 11 3.08 12.59 -9.54
C PRO A 11 2.55 12.01 -10.86
N VAL A 12 2.88 12.63 -11.99
CA VAL A 12 2.50 12.13 -13.32
C VAL A 12 2.95 10.68 -13.51
N ARG A 13 4.14 10.33 -12.99
CA ARG A 13 4.67 8.96 -13.04
C ARG A 13 3.76 7.92 -12.38
N LEU A 14 3.05 8.29 -11.30
CA LEU A 14 2.10 7.41 -10.63
C LEU A 14 0.91 7.10 -11.55
N LEU A 15 0.35 8.13 -12.18
CA LEU A 15 -0.81 8.00 -13.05
C LEU A 15 -0.44 7.26 -14.34
N VAL A 16 0.72 7.55 -14.93
CA VAL A 16 1.23 6.82 -16.10
C VAL A 16 1.37 5.34 -15.78
N ALA A 17 2.06 4.98 -14.69
CA ALA A 17 2.23 3.59 -14.30
C ALA A 17 0.90 2.90 -13.98
N PHE A 18 -0.07 3.63 -13.43
CA PHE A 18 -1.42 3.12 -13.21
C PHE A 18 -2.14 2.80 -14.51
N TYR A 19 -2.14 3.71 -15.49
CA TYR A 19 -2.79 3.47 -16.78
C TYR A 19 -2.04 2.43 -17.63
N GLU A 20 -0.73 2.28 -17.47
CA GLU A 20 0.01 1.17 -18.09
C GLU A 20 -0.40 -0.18 -17.50
N ALA A 21 -0.54 -0.26 -16.17
CA ALA A 21 -0.94 -1.48 -15.48
C ALA A 21 -2.43 -1.80 -15.65
N PHE A 22 -3.29 -0.78 -15.72
CA PHE A 22 -4.75 -0.88 -15.74
C PHE A 22 -5.38 0.03 -16.82
N PRO A 23 -5.19 -0.27 -18.13
CA PRO A 23 -5.49 0.66 -19.23
C PRO A 23 -6.93 1.17 -19.34
N SER A 24 -7.90 0.38 -18.86
CA SER A 24 -9.33 0.71 -18.96
C SER A 24 -9.92 1.18 -17.64
N GLN A 25 -9.10 1.48 -16.64
CA GLN A 25 -9.54 1.80 -15.28
C GLN A 25 -8.93 3.12 -14.81
N SER A 26 -9.62 3.80 -13.90
CA SER A 26 -9.08 4.98 -13.20
C SER A 26 -8.90 4.66 -11.73
N PRO A 27 -7.89 5.24 -11.06
CA PRO A 27 -7.72 5.03 -9.63
C PRO A 27 -8.95 5.56 -8.89
N GLN A 28 -9.50 4.74 -8.00
CA GLN A 28 -10.56 5.16 -7.11
C GLN A 28 -10.00 5.96 -5.93
N TRP A 29 -8.79 5.64 -5.50
CA TRP A 29 -8.09 6.33 -4.43
C TRP A 29 -6.69 6.72 -4.89
N VAL A 30 -6.29 7.95 -4.54
CA VAL A 30 -4.91 8.42 -4.64
C VAL A 30 -4.56 9.05 -3.30
N VAL A 31 -3.49 8.57 -2.68
CA VAL A 31 -3.05 9.02 -1.35
C VAL A 31 -1.55 9.30 -1.34
N ARG A 32 -1.14 10.25 -0.50
CA ARG A 32 0.25 10.48 -0.11
C ARG A 32 0.41 10.15 1.36
N ALA A 33 1.44 9.40 1.72
CA ALA A 33 1.81 9.19 3.12
C ALA A 33 2.34 10.51 3.74
N PRO A 34 1.73 11.06 4.80
CA PRO A 34 2.22 12.26 5.47
C PRO A 34 3.67 12.13 5.94
N GLY A 35 4.49 13.14 5.66
CA GLY A 35 5.91 13.16 6.07
C GLY A 35 6.81 12.19 5.30
N ARG A 36 6.31 11.60 4.20
CA ARG A 36 7.06 10.78 3.26
C ARG A 36 6.76 11.21 1.84
N ASP A 37 7.71 11.02 0.94
CA ASP A 37 7.44 11.13 -0.49
C ASP A 37 7.08 9.75 -1.05
N MET A 38 5.97 9.21 -0.56
CA MET A 38 5.39 7.94 -1.00
C MET A 38 3.94 8.17 -1.39
N TRP A 39 3.65 7.88 -2.65
CA TRP A 39 2.33 8.00 -3.25
C TRP A 39 1.78 6.65 -3.62
N LEU A 40 0.47 6.53 -3.55
CA LEU A 40 -0.25 5.31 -3.87
C LEU A 40 -1.51 5.64 -4.67
N ALA A 41 -1.72 4.95 -5.78
CA ALA A 41 -2.96 4.92 -6.52
C ALA A 41 -3.57 3.51 -6.45
N ALA A 42 -4.87 3.40 -6.13
CA ALA A 42 -5.51 2.11 -5.91
C ALA A 42 -6.92 2.03 -6.50
N LEU A 43 -7.32 0.80 -6.82
CA LEU A 43 -8.70 0.42 -7.13
C LEU A 43 -9.07 -0.92 -6.44
N PRO A 44 -10.36 -1.20 -6.20
CA PRO A 44 -10.83 -2.52 -5.80
C PRO A 44 -10.49 -3.59 -6.83
N CYS A 45 -10.17 -4.79 -6.37
CA CYS A 45 -10.01 -5.97 -7.23
C CYS A 45 -11.09 -7.01 -6.86
N ASN A 46 -11.57 -7.80 -7.83
CA ASN A 46 -12.62 -8.80 -7.59
C ASN A 46 -12.10 -10.15 -7.07
N ASP A 47 -10.78 -10.35 -7.06
CA ASP A 47 -10.17 -11.69 -6.87
C ASP A 47 -9.67 -11.96 -5.44
N ASN A 48 -10.09 -11.17 -4.43
CA ASN A 48 -9.62 -11.26 -3.04
C ASN A 48 -8.09 -11.21 -2.88
N ALA A 49 -7.40 -10.68 -3.89
CA ALA A 49 -5.96 -10.54 -3.95
C ALA A 49 -5.57 -9.07 -3.84
N TYR A 50 -4.40 -8.84 -3.27
CA TYR A 50 -3.73 -7.56 -3.20
C TYR A 50 -2.57 -7.62 -4.18
N THR A 51 -2.66 -6.87 -5.28
CA THR A 51 -1.55 -6.69 -6.21
C THR A 51 -0.92 -5.35 -5.94
N ILE A 52 0.37 -5.36 -5.66
CA ILE A 52 1.16 -4.15 -5.50
C ILE A 52 2.18 -4.10 -6.61
N ILE A 53 2.18 -3.00 -7.35
CA ILE A 53 3.16 -2.68 -8.38
C ILE A 53 3.91 -1.43 -7.92
N ALA A 54 5.21 -1.44 -8.08
CA ALA A 54 6.05 -0.31 -7.78
C ALA A 54 7.06 -0.12 -8.92
N PRO A 55 6.76 0.77 -9.86
CA PRO A 55 7.48 0.89 -11.12
C PRO A 55 8.93 1.35 -10.92
N ASP A 56 9.21 2.14 -9.87
CA ASP A 56 10.52 2.72 -9.60
C ASP A 56 11.64 1.66 -9.40
N TYR A 57 11.29 0.39 -9.19
CA TYR A 57 12.21 -0.74 -9.11
C TYR A 57 11.68 -2.01 -9.80
N GLU A 58 10.78 -1.84 -10.79
CA GLU A 58 10.20 -2.94 -11.57
C GLU A 58 9.55 -4.04 -10.69
N GLY A 59 9.06 -3.64 -9.51
CA GLY A 59 8.50 -4.55 -8.53
C GLY A 59 7.03 -4.85 -8.80
N ARG A 60 6.68 -6.12 -8.85
CA ARG A 60 5.28 -6.56 -8.82
C ARG A 60 5.11 -7.76 -7.89
N THR A 61 4.12 -7.70 -7.03
CA THR A 61 3.76 -8.84 -6.19
C THR A 61 2.26 -8.92 -5.99
N SER A 62 1.75 -10.15 -5.87
CA SER A 62 0.35 -10.41 -5.53
C SER A 62 0.29 -11.40 -4.38
N PHE A 63 -0.57 -11.12 -3.40
CA PHE A 63 -0.82 -11.99 -2.25
C PHE A 63 -2.28 -11.90 -1.84
N ASN A 64 -2.76 -12.88 -1.07
CA ASN A 64 -4.02 -12.77 -0.34
C ASN A 64 -3.73 -12.83 1.16
N LEU A 65 -4.76 -12.69 2.00
CA LEU A 65 -4.58 -12.71 3.46
C LEU A 65 -3.90 -13.99 3.95
N ARG A 66 -4.24 -15.14 3.36
CA ARG A 66 -3.63 -16.42 3.74
C ARG A 66 -2.14 -16.44 3.41
N SER A 67 -1.76 -16.04 2.19
CA SER A 67 -0.35 -16.04 1.79
C SER A 67 0.44 -14.96 2.49
N ALA A 68 -0.16 -13.80 2.77
CA ALA A 68 0.43 -12.73 3.57
C ALA A 68 0.80 -13.21 4.96
N ARG A 69 -0.08 -13.92 5.69
CA ARG A 69 0.26 -14.48 7.02
C ARG A 69 1.51 -15.36 7.01
N LEU A 70 1.78 -16.01 5.89
CA LEU A 70 2.95 -16.87 5.68
C LEU A 70 4.14 -16.14 5.04
N LYS A 71 4.05 -14.82 4.85
CA LYS A 71 5.02 -13.97 4.13
C LYS A 71 5.29 -14.51 2.72
N ARG A 72 4.23 -14.89 2.00
CA ARG A 72 4.28 -15.44 0.64
C ARG A 72 3.34 -14.76 -0.34
N THR A 73 3.67 -14.88 -1.62
CA THR A 73 2.81 -14.51 -2.75
C THR A 73 1.73 -15.56 -3.00
N THR A 74 0.76 -15.25 -3.86
CA THR A 74 -0.24 -16.22 -4.35
C THR A 74 0.40 -17.41 -5.09
N LEU A 75 1.59 -17.23 -5.65
CA LEU A 75 2.39 -18.27 -6.30
C LEU A 75 3.32 -19.02 -5.33
N ASN A 76 3.10 -18.87 -4.02
CA ASN A 76 3.86 -19.55 -2.97
C ASN A 76 5.38 -19.22 -2.97
N ARG A 77 5.77 -18.07 -3.55
CA ARG A 77 7.13 -17.52 -3.45
C ARG A 77 7.26 -16.67 -2.19
N PRO A 78 8.47 -16.49 -1.62
CA PRO A 78 8.67 -15.50 -0.56
C PRO A 78 8.17 -14.13 -0.99
N LEU A 79 7.46 -13.45 -0.10
CA LEU A 79 7.02 -12.08 -0.35
C LEU A 79 8.27 -11.17 -0.37
N PRO A 80 8.42 -10.32 -1.42
CA PRO A 80 9.52 -9.37 -1.50
C PRO A 80 9.59 -8.49 -0.27
N HIS A 81 10.80 -8.15 0.18
CA HIS A 81 11.00 -7.43 1.44
C HIS A 81 10.22 -6.10 1.47
N TRP A 82 10.29 -5.35 0.38
CA TRP A 82 9.61 -4.07 0.18
C TRP A 82 8.08 -4.12 0.34
N ALA A 83 7.47 -5.28 0.06
CA ALA A 83 6.02 -5.47 0.15
C ALA A 83 5.55 -5.96 1.52
N ARG A 84 6.47 -6.34 2.43
CA ARG A 84 6.11 -6.96 3.70
C ARG A 84 5.40 -6.00 4.63
N TYR A 85 5.85 -4.75 4.74
CA TYR A 85 5.16 -3.75 5.56
C TYR A 85 3.75 -3.49 5.06
N ALA A 86 3.58 -3.29 3.75
CA ALA A 86 2.26 -3.19 3.12
C ALA A 86 1.36 -4.39 3.45
N ALA A 87 1.86 -5.62 3.29
CA ALA A 87 1.11 -6.83 3.60
C ALA A 87 0.75 -6.95 5.09
N GLY A 88 1.67 -6.60 5.98
CA GLY A 88 1.44 -6.62 7.43
C GLY A 88 0.38 -5.59 7.87
N VAL A 89 0.39 -4.39 7.26
CA VAL A 89 -0.66 -3.38 7.50
C VAL A 89 -2.03 -3.88 7.05
N ILE A 90 -2.12 -4.48 5.86
CA ILE A 90 -3.36 -5.07 5.34
C ILE A 90 -3.89 -6.15 6.29
N LEU A 91 -3.01 -7.04 6.77
CA LEU A 91 -3.38 -8.07 7.74
C LEU A 91 -3.89 -7.49 9.05
N GLN A 92 -3.18 -6.51 9.61
CA GLN A 92 -3.55 -5.88 10.87
C GLN A 92 -4.94 -5.26 10.79
N PHE A 93 -5.26 -4.55 9.71
CA PHE A 93 -6.60 -3.97 9.54
C PHE A 93 -7.68 -5.02 9.33
N HIS A 94 -7.37 -6.09 8.59
CA HIS A 94 -8.30 -7.21 8.44
C HIS A 94 -8.61 -7.87 9.79
N GLU A 95 -7.62 -8.03 10.67
CA GLU A 95 -7.80 -8.59 12.02
C GLU A 95 -8.63 -7.66 12.94
N GLN A 96 -8.70 -6.37 12.61
CA GLN A 96 -9.55 -5.38 13.28
C GLN A 96 -10.96 -5.27 12.66
N GLY A 97 -11.29 -6.12 11.69
CA GLY A 97 -12.60 -6.12 11.01
C GLY A 97 -12.77 -5.03 9.94
N GLN A 98 -11.71 -4.30 9.59
CA GLN A 98 -11.72 -3.29 8.53
C GLN A 98 -11.28 -3.94 7.21
N THR A 99 -12.19 -4.68 6.57
CA THR A 99 -11.85 -5.57 5.45
C THR A 99 -12.08 -4.92 4.10
N LEU A 100 -11.09 -5.03 3.20
CA LEU A 100 -11.23 -4.78 1.77
C LEU A 100 -11.03 -6.10 1.02
N ASN A 101 -11.87 -6.38 0.04
CA ASN A 101 -11.87 -7.68 -0.67
C ASN A 101 -10.86 -7.68 -1.83
N GLY A 102 -9.62 -7.30 -1.54
CA GLY A 102 -8.57 -7.16 -2.54
C GLY A 102 -8.47 -5.76 -3.15
N LEU A 103 -7.28 -5.44 -3.60
CA LEU A 103 -6.92 -4.15 -4.17
C LEU A 103 -5.84 -4.34 -5.23
N ASP A 104 -5.89 -3.53 -6.25
CA ASP A 104 -4.79 -3.31 -7.17
C ASP A 104 -4.18 -1.94 -6.86
N LEU A 105 -2.88 -1.89 -6.57
CA LEU A 105 -2.17 -0.72 -6.07
C LEU A 105 -0.92 -0.44 -6.90
N ILE A 106 -0.69 0.82 -7.25
CA ILE A 106 0.60 1.35 -7.71
C ILE A 106 1.21 2.17 -6.58
N MET A 107 2.50 1.96 -6.28
CA MET A 107 3.26 2.78 -5.34
C MET A 107 4.46 3.43 -6.03
N THR A 108 4.64 4.73 -5.84
CA THR A 108 5.82 5.46 -6.32
C THR A 108 6.39 6.35 -5.23
N GLY A 109 7.71 6.48 -5.16
CA GLY A 109 8.36 7.33 -4.18
C GLY A 109 9.76 7.74 -4.59
N GLU A 110 10.31 8.74 -3.90
CA GLU A 110 11.69 9.19 -4.13
C GLU A 110 12.73 8.43 -3.30
N GLU A 111 12.28 7.65 -2.31
CA GLU A 111 13.18 6.87 -1.47
C GLU A 111 13.76 5.67 -2.24
N PRO A 112 15.10 5.47 -2.24
CA PRO A 112 15.70 4.28 -2.80
C PRO A 112 15.23 3.01 -2.09
N GLU A 113 15.33 1.86 -2.78
CA GLU A 113 15.04 0.55 -2.16
C GLU A 113 15.82 0.36 -0.86
N GLY A 114 15.12 -0.14 0.16
CA GLY A 114 15.68 -0.44 1.46
C GLY A 114 14.74 -0.05 2.59
N PRO A 115 15.23 -0.07 3.85
CA PRO A 115 14.38 0.02 5.03
C PRO A 115 13.47 1.26 5.10
N ARG A 116 13.90 2.37 4.50
CA ARG A 116 13.10 3.61 4.45
C ARG A 116 11.91 3.44 3.51
N PHE A 117 12.17 3.00 2.27
CA PHE A 117 11.13 2.68 1.29
C PHE A 117 10.15 1.66 1.86
N ASP A 118 10.65 0.58 2.47
CA ASP A 118 9.83 -0.48 3.03
C ASP A 118 8.89 0.05 4.11
N TYR A 119 9.40 0.90 5.00
CA TYR A 119 8.58 1.53 6.04
C TYR A 119 7.56 2.50 5.44
N ALA A 120 7.97 3.31 4.46
CA ALA A 120 7.10 4.26 3.76
C ALA A 120 5.98 3.55 2.99
N SER A 121 6.23 2.35 2.43
CA SER A 121 5.21 1.53 1.78
C SER A 121 4.12 1.10 2.77
N GLY A 122 4.51 0.70 3.98
CA GLY A 122 3.58 0.46 5.09
C GLY A 122 2.76 1.70 5.44
N MET A 123 3.40 2.86 5.58
CA MET A 123 2.71 4.11 5.90
C MET A 123 1.70 4.50 4.81
N ALA A 124 2.05 4.36 3.54
CA ALA A 124 1.17 4.67 2.41
C ALA A 124 -0.06 3.75 2.37
N VAL A 125 0.12 2.45 2.64
CA VAL A 125 -1.00 1.50 2.73
C VAL A 125 -1.88 1.80 3.94
N ALA A 126 -1.31 2.22 5.07
CA ALA A 126 -2.11 2.63 6.22
C ALA A 126 -2.91 3.92 5.94
N ALA A 127 -2.31 4.89 5.26
CA ALA A 127 -2.99 6.09 4.79
C ALA A 127 -4.13 5.77 3.81
N LEU A 128 -3.90 4.83 2.88
CA LEU A 128 -4.93 4.33 1.98
C LEU A 128 -6.09 3.74 2.77
N TRP A 129 -5.82 2.87 3.75
CA TRP A 129 -6.86 2.19 4.51
C TRP A 129 -7.76 3.17 5.25
N HIS A 130 -7.17 4.16 5.92
CA HIS A 130 -7.92 5.23 6.56
C HIS A 130 -8.74 6.04 5.55
N SER A 131 -8.15 6.37 4.39
CA SER A 131 -8.84 7.11 3.32
C SER A 131 -10.05 6.36 2.76
N VAL A 132 -9.93 5.06 2.54
CA VAL A 132 -11.02 4.19 2.07
C VAL A 132 -12.18 4.17 3.08
N HIS A 133 -11.86 4.14 4.38
CA HIS A 133 -12.86 4.08 5.45
C HIS A 133 -13.32 5.46 5.93
N GLY A 134 -12.84 6.56 5.33
CA GLY A 134 -13.17 7.93 5.75
C GLY A 134 -12.68 8.28 7.16
N LEU A 135 -11.67 7.57 7.67
CA LEU A 135 -11.10 7.78 8.99
C LEU A 135 -10.03 8.88 8.95
N PRO A 136 -9.98 9.79 9.92
CA PRO A 136 -8.89 10.76 10.02
C PRO A 136 -7.57 10.04 10.37
N TYR A 137 -6.46 10.61 9.91
CA TYR A 137 -5.11 10.17 10.27
C TYR A 137 -4.12 11.33 10.19
N ASN A 138 -3.02 11.20 10.91
CA ASN A 138 -1.84 12.06 10.81
C ASN A 138 -0.58 11.17 10.75
N ALA A 139 0.61 11.78 10.65
CA ALA A 139 1.85 11.02 10.58
C ALA A 139 2.07 10.12 11.80
N GLU A 140 1.76 10.59 13.01
CA GLU A 140 1.93 9.86 14.27
C GLU A 140 1.07 8.59 14.30
N THR A 141 -0.22 8.70 13.95
CA THR A 141 -1.14 7.54 13.89
C THR A 141 -0.64 6.48 12.91
N LEU A 142 -0.13 6.89 11.74
CA LEU A 142 0.41 5.93 10.76
C LEU A 142 1.71 5.29 11.23
N ILE A 143 2.59 6.05 11.90
CA ILE A 143 3.82 5.54 12.51
C ILE A 143 3.48 4.47 13.55
N GLU A 144 2.51 4.72 14.43
CA GLU A 144 2.10 3.75 15.44
C GLU A 144 1.60 2.42 14.82
N ILE A 145 0.86 2.51 13.72
CA ILE A 145 0.40 1.34 12.96
C ILE A 145 1.59 0.58 12.38
N VAL A 146 2.48 1.26 11.67
CA VAL A 146 3.62 0.61 10.99
C VAL A 146 4.63 0.06 11.99
N ASP A 147 4.86 0.73 13.11
CA ASP A 147 5.71 0.24 14.20
C ASP A 147 5.14 -1.01 14.87
N ARG A 148 3.81 -1.11 14.95
CA ARG A 148 3.15 -2.35 15.41
C ARG A 148 3.39 -3.48 14.41
N VAL A 149 3.15 -3.24 13.12
CA VAL A 149 3.43 -4.20 12.04
C VAL A 149 4.89 -4.64 12.07
N ARG A 150 5.83 -3.73 12.32
CA ARG A 150 7.25 -4.06 12.45
C ARG A 150 7.46 -5.12 13.52
N ARG A 151 6.97 -4.89 14.75
CA ARG A 151 7.16 -5.78 15.89
C ARG A 151 6.43 -7.12 15.75
N GLU A 152 5.20 -7.08 15.24
CA GLU A 152 4.29 -8.23 15.30
C GLU A 152 4.32 -9.08 14.02
N TYR A 153 4.75 -8.51 12.89
CA TYR A 153 4.76 -9.19 11.61
C TYR A 153 6.14 -9.20 10.94
N ILE A 154 6.93 -8.13 10.98
CA ILE A 154 8.23 -8.10 10.29
C ILE A 154 9.31 -8.87 11.06
N GLU A 155 9.44 -8.59 12.35
CA GLU A 155 10.50 -9.11 13.24
C GLU A 155 10.24 -10.54 13.75
N VAL A 156 9.07 -11.11 13.45
CA VAL A 156 8.64 -12.47 13.84
C VAL A 156 9.01 -13.53 12.81
#